data_AF-A0A7R8PCI4-F1
#
_entry.id   AF-A0A7R8PCI4-F1
#
_cell.length_a   1.000
_cell.length_b   1.000
_cell.length_c   1.000
_cell.angle_alpha   90.00
_cell.angle_beta   90.00
_cell.angle_gamma   90.00
#
_symmetry.space_group_name_H-M   'P 1'
#
loop_
_entity.id
_entity.type
_entity.pdbx_description
1 polymer ?
#
loop_
_entity_poly.entity_id
_entity_poly.type
_entity_poly.pdbx_seq_one_letter_code
_entity_poly.pdbx_strand_id
1 'polypeptide(L)'
;MVWLRTKVRHADTADAAVLGFTGPRARPRHLALSLDGGPARLSTQLPSALAAHLGKALAGAQDNGPAVAHGGELYTGLETNLVVEVLAGSGRHGVLTIVRAR
;
A
#
# COMPACT_ATOMS: atom_id res chain seq x y z
N MET A 1 16.42 39.70 10.03
CA MET A 1 15.63 38.54 10.51
C MET A 1 15.01 37.86 9.29
N VAL A 2 15.67 36.84 8.75
CA VAL A 2 15.16 36.08 7.60
C VAL A 2 14.37 34.89 8.13
N TRP A 3 13.07 34.89 7.90
CA TRP A 3 12.27 33.68 7.96
C TRP A 3 12.59 32.87 6.71
N LEU A 4 13.63 32.04 6.78
CA LEU A 4 13.81 30.98 5.80
C LEU A 4 12.66 30.00 6.04
N ARG A 5 11.65 30.06 5.15
CA ARG A 5 10.60 29.06 5.05
C ARG A 5 11.28 27.74 4.68
N THR A 6 11.73 27.00 5.69
CA THR A 6 12.24 25.64 5.53
C THR A 6 11.14 24.81 4.91
N LYS A 7 11.35 24.39 3.65
CA LYS A 7 10.48 23.42 2.99
C LYS A 7 10.43 22.18 3.88
N VAL A 8 9.26 21.87 4.42
CA VAL A 8 9.01 20.60 5.10
C VAL A 8 9.28 19.49 4.08
N ARG A 9 10.46 18.87 4.14
CA ARG A 9 10.67 17.53 3.58
C ARG A 9 10.35 16.56 4.70
N HIS A 10 9.07 16.31 4.91
CA HIS A 10 8.64 15.22 5.79
C HIS A 10 7.52 14.47 5.09
N ALA A 11 7.93 13.78 4.06
CA ALA A 11 7.13 12.81 3.36
C ALA A 11 8.15 11.71 3.04
N ASP A 12 8.54 10.94 4.06
CA ASP A 12 9.38 9.76 3.86
C ASP A 12 8.55 8.77 3.03
N THR A 13 8.83 8.76 1.73
CA THR A 13 8.33 7.76 0.80
C THR A 13 9.16 6.50 1.00
N ALA A 14 8.50 5.39 1.30
CA ALA A 14 9.11 4.08 1.40
C ALA A 14 8.55 3.18 0.29
N ASP A 15 9.36 2.23 -0.17
CA ASP A 15 8.89 1.18 -1.06
C ASP A 15 8.26 0.06 -0.23
N ALA A 16 7.09 -0.43 -0.66
CA ALA A 16 6.38 -1.49 0.01
C ALA A 16 6.04 -2.62 -0.97
N ALA A 17 6.32 -3.85 -0.58
CA ALA A 17 5.94 -5.03 -1.35
C ALA A 17 4.43 -5.26 -1.23
N VAL A 18 3.77 -5.51 -2.36
CA VAL A 18 2.35 -5.86 -2.38
C VAL A 18 2.19 -7.33 -2.06
N LEU A 19 1.48 -7.62 -0.97
CA LEU A 19 1.18 -8.98 -0.53
C LEU A 19 -0.22 -9.44 -0.96
N GLY A 20 -1.10 -8.50 -1.31
CA GLY A 20 -2.49 -8.81 -1.63
C GLY A 20 -3.41 -7.60 -1.59
N PHE A 21 -4.71 -7.86 -1.56
CA PHE A 21 -5.75 -6.83 -1.62
C PHE A 21 -7.02 -7.22 -0.84
N THR A 22 -7.87 -6.23 -0.61
CA THR A 22 -9.24 -6.43 -0.13
C THR A 22 -10.26 -5.96 -1.16
N GLY A 23 -11.44 -6.58 -1.17
CA GLY A 23 -12.49 -6.32 -2.15
C GLY A 23 -12.22 -6.96 -3.52
N PRO A 24 -12.87 -6.51 -4.60
CA PRO A 24 -12.70 -7.10 -5.93
C PRO A 24 -11.32 -6.83 -6.53
N ARG A 25 -10.65 -7.84 -7.10
CA ARG A 25 -9.32 -7.69 -7.73
C ARG A 25 -9.27 -6.60 -8.81
N ALA A 26 -10.33 -6.46 -9.60
CA ALA A 26 -10.39 -5.46 -10.66
C ALA A 26 -10.42 -4.02 -10.11
N ARG A 27 -10.85 -3.83 -8.86
CA ARG A 27 -10.93 -2.55 -8.14
C ARG A 27 -10.68 -2.78 -6.64
N PRO A 28 -9.43 -3.04 -6.24
CA PRO A 28 -9.09 -3.28 -4.85
C PRO A 28 -9.47 -2.07 -4.01
N ARG A 29 -9.99 -2.31 -2.81
CA ARG A 29 -10.34 -1.26 -1.85
C ARG A 29 -9.12 -0.82 -1.05
N HIS A 30 -8.33 -1.79 -0.61
CA HIS A 30 -7.05 -1.61 0.08
C HIS A 30 -6.03 -2.60 -0.49
N LEU A 31 -4.74 -2.26 -0.43
CA LEU A 31 -3.66 -3.24 -0.61
C LEU A 31 -3.13 -3.68 0.75
N ALA A 32 -2.78 -4.96 0.86
CA ALA A 32 -1.94 -5.47 1.93
C ALA A 32 -0.49 -5.30 1.51
N LEU A 33 0.29 -4.61 2.35
CA LEU A 33 1.64 -4.18 2.04
C LEU A 33 2.61 -4.63 3.13
N SER A 34 3.84 -4.95 2.75
CA SER A 34 4.94 -5.17 3.66
C SER A 34 6.04 -4.13 3.42
N LEU A 35 6.42 -3.43 4.48
CA LEU A 35 7.60 -2.57 4.50
C LEU A 35 8.79 -3.40 4.98
N ASP A 36 9.85 -3.46 4.19
CA ASP A 36 11.11 -4.15 4.53
C ASP A 36 10.94 -5.60 5.02
N GLY A 37 9.97 -6.34 4.47
CA GLY A 37 9.67 -7.72 4.88
C GLY A 37 8.96 -7.84 6.23
N GLY A 38 8.51 -6.72 6.79
CA GLY A 38 7.73 -6.67 8.02
C GLY A 38 6.29 -7.20 7.87
N PRO A 39 5.50 -7.14 8.96
CA PRO A 39 4.14 -7.67 8.96
C PRO A 39 3.24 -6.92 7.98
N ALA A 40 2.28 -7.64 7.39
CA ALA A 40 1.32 -7.09 6.44
C ALA A 40 0.49 -5.97 7.08
N ARG A 41 0.40 -4.82 6.41
CA ARG A 41 -0.41 -3.67 6.81
C ARG A 41 -1.31 -3.26 5.66
N LEU A 42 -2.57 -2.91 5.97
CA LEU A 42 -3.47 -2.40 4.95
C LEU A 42 -3.17 -0.93 4.64
N SER A 43 -3.22 -0.59 3.35
CA SER A 43 -3.19 0.79 2.90
C SER A 43 -4.47 1.52 3.32
N THR A 44 -4.43 2.85 3.21
CA THR A 44 -5.67 3.63 3.11
C THR A 44 -6.54 3.14 1.96
N GLN A 45 -7.82 3.52 2.02
CA GLN A 45 -8.73 3.25 0.91
C GLN A 45 -8.20 3.89 -0.37
N LEU A 46 -8.12 3.08 -1.42
CA LEU A 46 -7.61 3.51 -2.71
C LEU A 46 -8.61 4.44 -3.41
N PRO A 47 -8.16 5.60 -3.92
CA PRO A 47 -8.96 6.40 -4.84
C PRO A 47 -9.35 5.57 -6.08
N SER A 48 -10.53 5.82 -6.63
CA SER A 48 -11.12 4.99 -7.70
C SER A 48 -10.21 4.78 -8.92
N ALA A 49 -9.53 5.83 -9.37
CA ALA A 49 -8.60 5.77 -10.50
C ALA A 49 -7.37 4.91 -10.17
N LEU A 50 -6.83 5.04 -8.95
CA LEU A 50 -5.70 4.25 -8.50
C LEU A 50 -6.08 2.78 -8.31
N ALA A 51 -7.25 2.50 -7.74
CA ALA A 51 -7.79 1.15 -7.63
C ALA A 51 -7.91 0.49 -9.01
N ALA A 52 -8.47 1.19 -10.01
CA ALA A 52 -8.59 0.65 -11.36
C ALA A 52 -7.24 0.39 -12.03
N HIS A 53 -6.26 1.26 -11.80
CA HIS A 53 -4.90 1.09 -12.31
C HIS A 53 -4.21 -0.13 -11.67
N LEU A 54 -4.25 -0.23 -10.34
CA LEU A 54 -3.69 -1.35 -9.59
C LEU A 54 -4.39 -2.66 -9.94
N GLY A 55 -5.71 -2.66 -10.14
CA GLY A 55 -6.44 -3.86 -10.55
C GLY A 55 -5.96 -4.43 -11.89
N LYS A 56 -5.52 -3.57 -12.82
CA LYS A 56 -4.89 -4.02 -14.07
C LYS A 56 -3.50 -4.61 -13.83
N ALA A 57 -2.68 -3.94 -13.01
CA ALA A 57 -1.34 -4.44 -12.66
C ALA A 57 -1.40 -5.80 -11.93
N LEU A 58 -2.41 -5.98 -11.09
CA LEU A 58 -2.64 -7.22 -10.37
C LEU A 58 -3.27 -8.30 -11.23
N ALA A 59 -3.86 -8.03 -12.39
CA ALA A 59 -4.68 -9.00 -13.13
C ALA A 59 -3.97 -10.34 -13.45
N GLY A 60 -2.65 -10.33 -13.61
CA GLY A 60 -1.84 -11.53 -13.92
C GLY A 60 -1.22 -12.25 -12.71
N ALA A 61 -1.33 -11.71 -11.49
CA ALA A 61 -0.74 -12.36 -10.31
C ALA A 61 -1.50 -13.63 -9.90
N GLN A 62 -0.84 -14.58 -9.25
CA GLN A 62 -1.52 -15.79 -8.76
C GLN A 62 -2.07 -15.54 -7.35
N ASP A 63 -3.25 -16.08 -7.05
CA ASP A 63 -3.80 -16.04 -5.70
C ASP A 63 -3.06 -17.05 -4.82
N ASN A 64 -2.67 -16.64 -3.61
CA ASN A 64 -2.06 -17.53 -2.61
C ASN A 64 -3.03 -17.89 -1.45
N GLY A 65 -4.28 -17.44 -1.56
CA GLY A 65 -5.34 -17.70 -0.58
C GLY A 65 -5.60 -16.54 0.38
N PRO A 66 -6.50 -16.73 1.35
CA PRO A 66 -6.80 -15.72 2.37
C PRO A 66 -5.66 -15.60 3.40
N ALA A 67 -5.37 -14.38 3.82
CA ALA A 67 -4.37 -14.06 4.85
C ALA A 67 -4.85 -12.93 5.76
N VAL A 68 -4.14 -12.71 6.88
CA VAL A 68 -4.54 -11.75 7.93
C VAL A 68 -3.49 -10.64 8.05
N ALA A 69 -3.92 -9.39 7.98
CA ALA A 69 -3.08 -8.22 8.22
C ALA A 69 -2.81 -8.04 9.73
N HIS A 70 -1.81 -7.24 10.08
CA HIS A 70 -1.44 -6.97 11.48
C HIS A 70 -2.61 -6.42 12.33
N GLY A 71 -3.58 -5.73 11.72
CA GLY A 71 -4.78 -5.24 12.42
C GLY A 71 -5.87 -6.31 12.62
N GLY A 72 -5.68 -7.53 12.11
CA GLY A 72 -6.66 -8.62 12.17
C GLY A 72 -7.57 -8.70 10.95
N GLU A 73 -7.47 -7.77 10.00
CA GLU A 73 -8.30 -7.76 8.80
C GLU A 73 -7.86 -8.82 7.78
N LEU A 74 -8.83 -9.52 7.20
CA LEU A 74 -8.61 -10.49 6.13
C LEU A 74 -8.35 -9.80 4.80
N TYR A 75 -7.41 -10.35 4.03
CA TYR A 75 -7.14 -9.96 2.65
C TYR A 75 -6.93 -11.20 1.76
N THR A 76 -7.13 -11.04 0.46
CA THR A 76 -6.75 -12.03 -0.55
C THR A 76 -5.29 -11.82 -0.87
N GLY A 77 -4.45 -12.79 -0.51
CA GLY A 77 -3.03 -12.71 -0.79
C GLY A 77 -2.70 -13.09 -2.23
N LEU A 78 -1.57 -12.57 -2.68
CA LEU A 78 -1.09 -12.68 -4.05
C LEU A 78 0.40 -13.05 -4.06
N GLU A 79 0.76 -13.93 -4.98
CA GLU A 79 2.15 -14.11 -5.41
C GLU A 79 2.45 -13.03 -6.46
N THR A 80 3.11 -11.95 -6.03
CA THR A 80 3.51 -10.85 -6.90
C THR A 80 4.81 -10.20 -6.44
N ASN A 81 5.60 -9.72 -7.40
CA ASN A 81 6.78 -8.90 -7.14
C ASN A 81 6.46 -7.40 -7.28
N LEU A 82 5.18 -7.02 -7.31
CA LEU A 82 4.77 -5.64 -7.42
C LEU A 82 5.19 -4.86 -6.17
N VAL A 83 5.85 -3.72 -6.40
CA VAL A 83 6.26 -2.78 -5.36
C VAL A 83 5.51 -1.47 -5.58
N VAL A 84 5.06 -0.86 -4.48
CA VAL A 84 4.40 0.44 -4.51
C VAL A 84 5.12 1.41 -3.60
N GLU A 85 5.25 2.65 -4.07
CA GLU A 85 5.79 3.75 -3.28
C GLU A 85 4.68 4.27 -2.36
N VAL A 86 4.94 4.26 -1.05
CA VAL A 86 4.00 4.68 -0.02
C VAL A 86 4.56 5.81 0.83
N LEU A 87 3.67 6.73 1.22
CA LEU A 87 3.92 7.63 2.32
C LEU A 87 3.50 6.94 3.61
N ALA A 88 4.48 6.65 4.46
CA ALA A 88 4.22 6.17 5.80
C ALA A 88 3.92 7.38 6.69
N GLY A 89 2.67 7.52 7.15
CA GLY A 89 2.32 8.53 8.13
C GLY A 89 3.14 8.35 9.41
N SER A 90 3.69 9.44 9.96
CA SER A 90 4.45 9.44 11.20
C SER A 90 3.52 9.27 12.42
N GLY A 91 3.10 8.04 12.72
CA GLY A 91 2.25 7.71 13.86
C GLY A 91 2.38 6.26 14.29
N ARG A 92 1.91 5.92 15.50
CA ARG A 92 2.00 4.55 16.07
C ARG A 92 1.36 3.45 15.21
N HIS A 93 0.47 3.84 14.30
CA HIS A 93 -0.22 2.95 13.36
C HIS A 93 0.06 3.34 11.90
N GLY A 94 1.24 3.94 11.65
CA GLY A 94 1.63 4.65 10.42
C GLY A 94 0.82 4.26 9.20
N VAL A 95 -0.13 5.14 8.86
CA VAL A 95 -1.08 4.95 7.76
C VAL A 95 -0.29 4.91 6.46
N LEU A 96 -0.44 3.84 5.66
CA LEU A 96 0.24 3.72 4.38
C LEU A 96 -0.64 4.33 3.28
N THR A 97 -0.17 5.44 2.72
CA THR A 97 -0.83 6.09 1.59
C THR A 97 -0.04 5.79 0.33
N ILE A 98 -0.66 5.12 -0.64
CA ILE A 98 0.00 4.80 -1.91
C ILE A 98 0.12 6.06 -2.76
N VAL A 99 1.35 6.40 -3.15
CA VAL A 99 1.65 7.56 -3.99
C VAL A 99 1.87 7.14 -5.44
N ARG A 100 2.52 5.98 -5.67
CA ARG A 100 2.85 5.53 -7.02
C ARG A 100 3.00 4.02 -7.09
N ALA A 101 2.50 3.40 -8.16
CA ALA A 101 2.88 2.04 -8.55
C ALA A 101 4.21 2.09 -9.32
N ARG A 102 5.14 1.18 -9.00
CA ARG A 102 6.43 1.05 -9.70
C ARG A 102 6.38 -0.02 -10.77
#